data_AF-A0A6N3UHU3-F1
#
_entry.id   AF-A0A6N3UHU3-F1
#
_cell.length_a   1.000
_cell.length_b   1.000
_cell.length_c   1.000
_cell.angle_alpha   90.00
_cell.angle_beta   90.00
_cell.angle_gamma   90.00
#
_symmetry.space_group_name_H-M   'P 1'
#
loop_
_entity.id
_entity.type
_entity.pdbx_description
1 polymer ?
#
loop_
_entity_poly.entity_id
_entity_poly.type
_entity_poly.pdbx_seq_one_letter_code
_entity_poly.pdbx_strand_id
1 'polypeptide(L)' 'MPIRYFVKQLLLPPGILLLILVLAWWLRRSRPRLAGALFAVGVGGFWLMSLPVVVEWSARALEREPALAQSDWATLATRA' A
#
# COMPACT_ATOMS: atom_id res chain seq x y z
N MET A 1 -23.61 5.95 -0.32
CA MET A 1 -22.73 4.86 0.20
C MET A 1 -21.48 4.53 -0.67
N PRO A 2 -20.81 5.46 -1.39
CA PRO A 2 -19.48 5.17 -2.00
C PRO A 2 -18.28 5.78 -1.25
N ILE A 3 -18.48 6.80 -0.41
CA ILE A 3 -17.40 7.55 0.28
C ILE A 3 -16.51 6.64 1.13
N ARG A 4 -17.07 5.63 1.79
CA ARG A 4 -16.33 4.64 2.58
C ARG A 4 -15.23 3.95 1.76
N TYR A 5 -15.54 3.55 0.53
CA TYR A 5 -14.58 2.86 -0.34
C TYR A 5 -13.51 3.82 -0.82
N PHE A 6 -13.88 5.07 -1.09
CA PHE A 6 -12.93 6.12 -1.46
C PHE A 6 -11.93 6.40 -0.34
N VAL A 7 -12.40 6.51 0.91
CA VAL A 7 -11.53 6.69 2.07
C VAL A 7 -10.63 5.48 2.29
N LYS A 8 -11.16 4.26 2.16
CA LYS A 8 -10.34 3.05 2.23
C LYS A 8 -9.28 3.00 1.13
N GLN A 9 -9.64 3.34 -0.10
CA GLN A 9 -8.72 3.33 -1.23
C GLN A 9 -7.66 4.42 -1.14
N LEU A 10 -8.01 5.56 -0.54
CA LEU A 10 -7.05 6.61 -0.22
C LEU A 10 -6.12 6.21 0.94
N LEU A 11 -6.59 5.40 1.89
CA LEU A 11 -5.76 4.86 2.98
C LEU A 11 -4.90 3.65 2.57
N LEU A 12 -5.30 2.91 1.53
CA LEU A 12 -4.56 1.74 1.05
C LEU A 12 -3.24 2.17 0.36
N PRO A 13 -2.21 1.31 0.31
CA PRO A 13 -0.99 1.56 -0.43
C PRO A 13 -1.34 1.51 -1.92
N PRO A 14 -1.60 2.67 -2.59
CA PRO A 14 -0.66 3.78 -2.78
C PRO A 14 -1.19 5.19 -2.43
N GLY A 15 -2.45 5.32 -1.99
CA GLY A 15 -3.11 6.62 -1.76
C GLY A 15 -2.51 7.41 -0.59
N ILE A 16 -2.06 6.71 0.46
CA ILE A 16 -1.48 7.36 1.64
C ILE A 16 -0.13 8.03 1.31
N LEU A 17 0.62 7.48 0.35
CA LEU A 17 1.88 8.07 -0.12
C LEU A 17 1.64 9.38 -0.87
N LEU A 18 0.54 9.48 -1.63
CA LEU A 18 0.12 10.74 -2.27
C LEU A 18 -0.23 11.79 -1.21
N LEU A 19 -0.94 11.40 -0.15
CA LEU A 19 -1.25 12.32 0.96
C LEU A 19 0.03 12.82 1.64
N ILE A 20 1.02 11.95 1.85
CA ILE A 20 2.33 12.34 2.42
C ILE A 20 3.05 13.33 1.50
N LEU A 21 3.02 13.13 0.17
CA LEU A 21 3.63 14.05 -0.79
C LEU A 21 2.93 15.42 -0.81
N VAL A 22 1.60 15.44 -0.77
CA VAL A 22 0.81 16.69 -0.67
C VAL A 22 1.14 17.41 0.63
N LEU A 23 1.23 16.68 1.75
CA LEU A 23 1.59 17.24 3.04
C LEU A 23 3.03 17.78 3.03
N ALA A 24 3.98 17.05 2.42
CA ALA A 24 5.36 17.49 2.22
C ALA A 24 5.41 18.80 1.44
N TRP A 25 4.63 18.89 0.36
CA TRP A 25 4.54 20.08 -0.47
C TRP A 25 4.00 21.29 0.30
N TRP A 26 2.95 21.10 1.10
CA TRP A 26 2.42 22.16 1.96
C TRP A 26 3.46 22.60 3.00
N LEU A 27 4.12 21.64 3.64
CA LEU A 27 5.12 21.89 4.68
C LEU A 27 6.40 22.53 4.15
N ARG A 28 6.64 22.51 2.83
CA ARG A 28 7.83 23.14 2.21
C ARG A 28 7.97 24.62 2.56
N ARG A 29 6.82 25.30 2.76
CA ARG A 29 6.78 26.75 2.95
C ARG A 29 7.00 27.18 4.40
N SER A 30 6.76 26.28 5.36
CA SER A 30 6.86 26.55 6.80
C SER A 30 8.02 25.81 7.48
N ARG A 31 8.35 24.58 7.06
CA ARG A 31 9.38 23.71 7.68
C ARG A 31 10.12 22.91 6.60
N PRO A 32 11.08 23.51 5.86
CA PRO A 32 11.72 22.87 4.69
C PRO A 32 12.45 21.56 5.01
N ARG A 33 13.00 21.40 6.22
CA ARG A 33 13.66 20.14 6.64
C ARG A 33 12.68 18.98 6.78
N LEU A 34 11.52 19.21 7.41
CA LEU A 34 10.48 18.19 7.55
C LEU A 34 9.84 17.87 6.19
N ALA A 35 9.65 18.90 5.35
CA ALA A 35 9.20 18.70 3.98
C ALA A 35 10.14 17.78 3.20
N GLY A 36 11.45 17.99 3.28
CA GLY A 36 12.45 17.12 2.66
C GLY A 36 12.36 15.67 3.14
N ALA A 37 12.20 15.46 4.45
CA ALA A 37 12.03 14.12 5.02
C ALA A 37 10.74 13.44 4.54
N LEU A 38 9.59 14.13 4.59
CA LEU A 38 8.32 13.59 4.09
C LEU A 38 8.37 13.34 2.58
N PHE A 39 9.06 14.19 1.82
CA PHE A 39 9.21 14.01 0.37
C PHE A 39 10.07 12.77 0.07
N ALA A 40 11.18 12.58 0.79
CA ALA A 40 12.02 11.39 0.69
C ALA A 40 11.25 10.12 1.07
N VAL A 41 10.43 10.17 2.12
CA VAL A 41 9.57 9.04 2.53
C VAL A 41 8.47 8.78 1.50
N GLY A 42 7.81 9.83 0.98
CA GLY A 42 6.75 9.70 -0.01
C GLY A 42 7.25 9.11 -1.33
N VAL A 43 8.34 9.68 -1.87
CA VAL A 43 8.98 9.18 -3.10
C VAL A 43 9.60 7.81 -2.88
N GLY A 44 10.33 7.62 -1.77
CA GLY A 44 10.94 6.35 -1.41
C GLY A 44 9.91 5.25 -1.20
N GLY A 45 8.78 5.57 -0.57
CA GLY A 45 7.65 4.65 -0.41
C GLY A 45 6.99 4.28 -1.74
N PHE A 46 6.87 5.25 -2.67
CA PHE A 46 6.38 4.97 -4.02
C PHE A 46 7.33 4.06 -4.79
N TRP A 47 8.63 4.31 -4.67
CA TRP A 47 9.65 3.47 -5.28
C TRP A 47 9.65 2.07 -4.68
N LEU A 48 9.56 1.93 -3.36
CA LEU A 48 9.42 0.63 -2.69
C LEU A 48 8.17 -0.12 -3.16
N MET A 49 7.03 0.55 -3.32
CA MET A 49 5.81 -0.08 -3.86
C MET A 49 5.94 -0.54 -5.31
N SER A 50 6.92 -0.05 -6.07
CA SER A 50 7.20 -0.58 -7.41
C SER A 50 8.07 -1.85 -7.37
N LEU A 51 8.62 -2.23 -6.21
CA LEU A 51 9.39 -3.46 -6.07
C LEU A 51 8.46 -4.66 -5.80
N PRO A 52 8.58 -5.75 -6.58
CA PRO A 52 7.74 -6.93 -6.39
C PRO A 52 7.92 -7.57 -5.00
N VAL A 53 9.12 -7.50 -4.41
CA VAL A 53 9.38 -7.98 -3.04
C VAL A 53 8.52 -7.28 -2.00
N VAL A 54 8.35 -5.95 -2.13
CA VAL A 54 7.57 -5.15 -1.17
C VAL A 54 6.07 -5.45 -1.34
N VAL A 55 5.62 -5.63 -2.57
CA VAL A 55 4.24 -6.05 -2.87
C VAL A 55 3.98 -7.44 -2.29
N GLU A 56 4.90 -8.39 -2.46
CA GLU A 56 4.76 -9.74 -1.92
C GLU A 56 4.75 -9.75 -0.39
N TRP A 57 5.62 -9.00 0.27
CA TRP A 57 5.58 -8.84 1.73
C TRP A 57 4.27 -8.22 2.21
N SER A 58 3.75 -7.24 1.47
CA SER A 58 2.47 -6.61 1.78
C SER A 58 1.31 -7.60 1.60
N ALA A 59 1.34 -8.42 0.56
CA ALA A 59 0.37 -9.47 0.31
C ALA A 59 0.39 -10.52 1.42
N ARG A 60 1.56 -11.02 1.81
CA ARG A 60 1.72 -11.97 2.93
C ARG A 60 1.21 -11.41 4.25
N ALA A 61 1.30 -10.10 4.48
CA ALA A 61 0.74 -9.47 5.67
C ALA A 61 -0.79 -9.35 5.64
N LEU A 62 -1.39 -9.31 4.44
CA LEU A 62 -2.84 -9.26 4.24
C LEU A 62 -3.49 -10.65 4.18
N GLU A 63 -2.77 -11.63 3.65
CA GLU A 63 -3.22 -13.02 3.52
C GLU A 63 -3.31 -13.65 4.91
N ARG A 64 -4.54 -13.91 5.36
CA ARG A 64 -4.82 -14.66 6.58
C ARG A 64 -4.98 -16.16 6.33
N GLU A 65 -5.24 -16.51 5.08
CA GLU A 65 -5.43 -17.90 4.66
C GLU A 65 -4.12 -18.42 4.05
N PRO A 66 -3.67 -19.61 4.46
CA PRO A 66 -2.49 -20.22 3.86
C PRO A 66 -2.77 -20.57 2.40
N ALA A 67 -1.74 -20.48 1.56
CA ALA A 67 -1.83 -20.96 0.18
C ALA A 67 -2.29 -22.44 0.16
N LEU A 68 -3.26 -22.75 -0.70
CA LEU A 68 -3.77 -24.12 -0.85
C LEU A 68 -2.64 -25.07 -1.23
N ALA A 69 -2.50 -26.15 -0.45
CA ALA A 69 -1.58 -27.23 -0.76
C ALA A 69 -1.91 -27.84 -2.13
N GLN A 70 -0.89 -28.20 -2.89
CA GLN A 70 -1.05 -28.71 -4.26
C GLN A 70 -1.92 -29.98 -4.32
N SER A 71 -1.95 -30.78 -3.25
CA SER A 71 -2.84 -31.93 -3.07
C SER A 71 -4.33 -31.56 -3.14
N ASP A 72 -4.67 -30.38 -2.66
CA ASP A 72 -6.06 -29.94 -2.50
C ASP A 72 -6.61 -29.32 -3.79
N TRP A 73 -5.74 -29.11 -4.79
CA TRP A 73 -6.12 -28.53 -6.07
C TRP A 73 -7.15 -29.39 -6.81
N ALA A 74 -7.07 -30.72 -6.67
CA ALA A 74 -8.05 -31.63 -7.26
C ALA A 74 -9.47 -31.44 -6.68
N THR A 75 -9.58 -30.93 -5.45
CA THR A 75 -10.87 -30.66 -4.78
C THR A 75 -11.39 -29.23 -4.99
N LEU A 76 -10.65 -28.37 -5.70
CA LEU A 76 -11.05 -26.97 -5.94
C LEU A 76 -12.41 -26.88 -6.65
N ALA A 77 -12.68 -27.77 -7.60
CA ALA A 77 -13.94 -27.80 -8.35
C ALA A 77 -15.17 -28.08 -7.46
N THR A 78 -14.96 -28.62 -6.25
CA THR A 78 -16.03 -29.00 -5.32
C THR A 78 -16.28 -27.95 -4.23
N ARG A 79 -15.44 -26.92 -4.09
CA ARG A 79 -15.54 -25.88 -3.05
C ARG A 79 -16.23 -24.58 -3.50
N ALA A 80 -16.95 -24.59 -4.63
CA ALA A 80 -17.65 -23.42 -5.19
C ALA A 80 -18.92 -23.03 -4.42
#